data_AF-A0A7Y6DN21-F1
#
_entry.id   AF-A0A7Y6DN21-F1
#
_cell.length_a   1.000
_cell.length_b   1.000
_cell.length_c   1.000
_cell.angle_alpha   90.00
_cell.angle_beta   90.00
_cell.angle_gamma   90.00
#
_symmetry.space_group_name_H-M   'P 1'
#
loop_
_entity.id
_entity.type
_entity.pdbx_description
1 polymer ?
#
loop_
_entity_poly.entity_id
_entity_poly.type
_entity_poly.pdbx_seq_one_letter_code
_entity_poly.pdbx_strand_id
1 'polypeptide(L)'
;MTSPLEYLDEDGADEADYESPMRELYAYRDGDTWLDGIVTGVKPHGASDGGTLVQFDGRLWVPAREVRASDHYIAVLLNPDSEVYAEVIQSFVDGQPKEVIREVSTVGDGDNVGTEWRLLDEPPTGTRVRYRYTGTAELPEPDEDATAAV
;
A
#
# COMPACT_ATOMS: atom_id res chain seq x y z
N MET A 1 -14.32 11.30 11.84
CA MET A 1 -13.56 10.05 11.98
C MET A 1 -12.33 10.36 12.79
N THR A 2 -11.99 9.47 13.70
CA THR A 2 -10.82 9.57 14.57
C THR A 2 -9.62 8.96 13.86
N SER A 3 -8.41 9.53 14.03
CA SER A 3 -7.19 8.99 13.43
C SER A 3 -6.93 7.57 13.95
N PRO A 4 -6.48 6.63 13.10
CA PRO A 4 -6.06 5.30 13.56
C PRO A 4 -4.81 5.33 14.44
N LEU A 5 -4.10 6.47 14.51
CA LEU A 5 -2.86 6.64 15.28
C LEU A 5 -3.02 7.57 16.49
N GLU A 6 -4.25 7.93 16.87
CA GLU A 6 -4.49 8.78 18.05
C GLU A 6 -4.03 8.12 19.35
N TYR A 7 -4.05 6.78 19.42
CA TYR A 7 -3.59 6.02 20.60
C TYR A 7 -2.12 6.29 20.96
N LEU A 8 -1.30 6.78 20.02
CA LEU A 8 0.10 7.13 20.26
C LEU A 8 0.28 8.33 21.19
N ASP A 9 -0.79 9.11 21.41
CA ASP A 9 -0.79 10.26 22.34
C ASP A 9 -1.35 9.89 23.73
N GLU A 10 -1.75 8.64 23.94
CA GLU A 10 -2.24 8.18 25.24
C GLU A 10 -1.10 7.96 26.24
N ASP A 11 -1.34 8.27 27.52
CA ASP A 11 -0.34 8.13 28.60
C ASP A 11 0.23 6.70 28.76
N GLY A 12 -0.42 5.70 28.15
CA GLY A 12 -0.01 4.29 28.19
C GLY A 12 0.83 3.82 27.00
N ALA A 13 1.06 4.66 25.98
CA ALA A 13 1.76 4.26 24.76
C ALA A 13 3.25 3.95 25.02
N ASP A 14 3.70 2.78 24.58
CA ASP A 14 5.06 2.28 24.79
C ASP A 14 5.88 2.12 23.50
N GLU A 15 7.09 1.57 23.62
CA GLU A 15 7.98 1.38 22.47
C GLU A 15 7.36 0.50 21.37
N ALA A 16 6.60 -0.54 21.74
CA ALA A 16 5.94 -1.40 20.77
C ALA A 16 4.81 -0.67 20.04
N ASP A 17 4.11 0.24 20.73
CA ASP A 17 3.10 1.10 20.11
C ASP A 17 3.72 2.03 19.05
N TYR A 18 4.93 2.57 19.31
CA TYR A 18 5.65 3.43 18.37
C TYR A 18 6.25 2.66 17.18
N GLU A 19 6.57 1.38 17.35
CA GLU A 19 7.04 0.52 16.25
C GLU A 19 5.89 0.00 15.39
N SER A 20 4.72 -0.23 15.97
CA SER A 20 3.55 -0.80 15.29
C SER A 20 3.15 -0.12 13.98
N PRO A 21 3.11 1.21 13.85
CA PRO A 21 2.77 1.86 12.58
C PRO A 21 3.92 1.83 11.57
N MET A 22 5.13 1.40 11.95
CA MET A 22 6.25 1.38 11.01
C MET A 22 5.99 0.43 9.85
N ARG A 23 6.36 0.88 8.66
CA ARG A 23 6.17 0.23 7.36
C ARG A 23 4.71 0.15 6.93
N GLU A 24 3.75 0.56 7.73
CA GLU A 24 2.33 0.53 7.38
C GLU A 24 1.93 1.67 6.46
N LEU A 25 0.90 1.44 5.65
CA LEU A 25 0.34 2.42 4.73
C LEU A 25 -0.76 3.23 5.39
N TYR A 26 -0.62 4.55 5.37
CA TYR A 26 -1.66 5.46 5.84
C TYR A 26 -1.80 6.62 4.85
N ALA A 27 -2.85 7.42 5.05
CA ALA A 27 -3.05 8.65 4.30
C ALA A 27 -2.79 9.87 5.16
N TYR A 28 -2.07 10.85 4.61
CA TYR A 28 -1.88 12.17 5.20
C TYR A 28 -2.47 13.25 4.29
N ARG A 29 -2.75 14.42 4.86
CA ARG A 29 -3.33 15.54 4.12
C ARG A 29 -2.24 16.43 3.54
N ASP A 30 -2.29 16.67 2.23
CA ASP A 30 -1.49 17.67 1.54
C ASP A 30 -2.44 18.67 0.82
N GLY A 31 -2.57 19.86 1.39
CA GLY A 31 -3.57 20.84 0.98
C GLY A 31 -5.00 20.29 1.08
N ASP A 32 -5.66 20.16 -0.07
CA ASP A 32 -7.03 19.64 -0.18
C ASP A 32 -7.11 18.15 -0.55
N THR A 33 -5.96 17.50 -0.71
CA THR A 33 -5.87 16.10 -1.15
C THR A 33 -5.36 15.19 -0.02
N TRP A 34 -5.80 13.94 -0.03
CA TRP A 34 -5.23 12.88 0.80
C TRP A 34 -4.26 12.07 -0.06
N LEU A 35 -3.05 11.90 0.45
CA LEU A 35 -1.99 11.15 -0.22
C LEU A 35 -1.61 9.95 0.65
N ASP A 36 -1.41 8.81 0.01
CA ASP A 36 -0.87 7.64 0.69
C ASP A 36 0.63 7.80 0.91
N GLY A 37 1.11 7.25 2.02
CA GLY A 37 2.53 7.09 2.26
C GLY A 37 2.80 6.03 3.32
N ILE A 38 4.02 5.54 3.32
CA ILE A 38 4.48 4.53 4.25
C ILE A 38 5.05 5.22 5.48
N VAL A 39 4.59 4.85 6.67
CA VAL A 39 5.17 5.38 7.91
C VAL A 39 6.55 4.75 8.12
N THR A 40 7.59 5.58 8.25
CA THR A 40 8.98 5.16 8.40
C THR A 40 9.59 5.54 9.74
N GLY A 41 8.87 6.29 10.57
CA GLY A 41 9.36 6.76 11.85
C GLY A 41 8.26 7.31 12.72
N VAL A 42 8.47 7.27 14.03
CA VAL A 42 7.58 7.86 15.04
C VAL A 42 8.44 8.69 16.00
N LYS A 43 7.93 9.86 16.37
CA LYS A 43 8.57 10.78 17.30
C LYS A 43 7.56 11.21 18.36
N PRO A 44 7.58 10.58 19.55
CA PRO A 44 6.71 10.98 20.65
C PRO A 44 7.06 12.40 21.11
N HIS A 45 6.05 13.16 21.49
CA HIS A 45 6.17 14.57 21.90
C HIS A 45 6.94 15.44 20.89
N GLY A 46 6.83 15.10 19.61
CA GLY A 46 7.56 15.76 18.54
C GLY A 46 6.88 17.02 18.01
N ALA A 47 5.56 17.14 18.16
CA ALA A 47 4.76 18.23 17.67
C ALA A 47 4.84 19.46 18.58
N SER A 48 4.50 20.64 18.05
CA SER A 48 4.59 21.91 18.78
C SER A 48 3.65 22.00 19.98
N ASP A 49 2.59 21.20 19.99
CA ASP A 49 1.62 21.04 21.08
C ASP A 49 1.92 19.85 22.00
N GLY A 50 3.08 19.20 21.82
CA GLY A 50 3.50 18.04 22.63
C GLY A 50 2.92 16.70 22.18
N GLY A 51 2.20 16.64 21.06
CA GLY A 51 1.71 15.40 20.46
C GLY A 51 2.79 14.64 19.68
N THR A 52 2.45 13.41 19.29
CA THR A 52 3.30 12.50 18.52
C THR A 52 3.29 12.85 17.04
N LEU A 53 4.48 12.84 16.43
CA LEU A 53 4.65 12.96 14.99
C LEU A 53 4.96 11.58 14.39
N VAL A 54 4.44 11.31 13.20
CA VAL A 54 4.81 10.16 12.38
C VAL A 54 5.45 10.65 11.08
N GLN A 55 6.48 9.93 10.62
CA GLN A 55 7.21 10.25 9.41
C GLN A 55 6.67 9.42 8.26
N PHE A 56 6.32 10.07 7.16
CA PHE A 56 5.94 9.44 5.89
C PHE A 56 7.13 9.42 4.92
N ASP A 57 7.35 8.26 4.30
CA ASP A 57 8.30 8.01 3.21
C ASP A 57 9.73 8.52 3.50
N GLY A 58 10.14 8.54 4.77
CA GLY A 58 11.44 9.02 5.23
C GLY A 58 11.63 10.54 5.14
N ARG A 59 10.56 11.32 4.91
CA ARG A 59 10.67 12.74 4.55
C ARG A 59 9.78 13.65 5.39
N LEU A 60 8.47 13.43 5.36
CA LEU A 60 7.49 14.37 5.91
C LEU A 60 7.05 13.94 7.31
N TRP A 61 7.08 14.85 8.28
CA TRP A 61 6.54 14.60 9.61
C TRP A 61 5.13 15.19 9.74
N VAL A 62 4.19 14.36 10.17
CA VAL A 62 2.76 14.70 10.29
C VAL A 62 2.27 14.36 11.71
N PRO A 63 1.43 15.19 12.34
CA PRO A 63 0.80 14.83 13.61
C PRO A 63 0.00 13.53 13.50
N ALA A 64 0.19 12.60 14.43
CA ALA A 64 -0.48 11.29 14.41
C ALA A 64 -2.02 11.43 14.34
N ARG A 65 -2.60 12.40 15.04
CA ARG A 65 -4.04 12.72 15.00
C ARG A 65 -4.58 13.22 13.65
N GLU A 66 -3.71 13.64 12.74
CA GLU A 66 -4.09 14.14 11.41
C GLU A 66 -4.00 13.07 10.31
N VAL A 67 -3.63 11.84 10.69
CA VAL A 67 -3.53 10.69 9.80
C VAL A 67 -4.88 10.00 9.63
N ARG A 68 -5.07 9.34 8.48
CA ARG A 68 -6.21 8.47 8.19
C ARG A 68 -5.76 7.08 7.75
N ALA A 69 -6.65 6.10 7.89
CA ALA A 69 -6.49 4.83 7.20
C ALA A 69 -6.44 5.09 5.70
N SER A 70 -5.55 4.39 5.00
CA SER A 70 -5.50 4.42 3.54
C SER A 70 -6.67 3.61 2.97
N ASP A 71 -7.22 4.07 1.84
CA ASP A 71 -8.16 3.30 1.02
C ASP A 71 -7.42 2.31 0.07
N HIS A 72 -6.11 2.16 0.29
CA HIS A 72 -5.21 1.28 -0.42
C HIS A 72 -4.52 0.32 0.55
N TYR A 73 -3.83 -0.66 -0.02
CA TYR A 73 -2.99 -1.61 0.69
C TYR A 73 -1.68 -1.85 -0.06
N ILE A 74 -0.70 -2.44 0.62
CA ILE A 74 0.57 -2.85 0.02
C ILE A 74 0.43 -4.31 -0.40
N ALA A 75 0.39 -4.55 -1.72
CA ALA A 75 0.50 -5.89 -2.27
C ALA A 75 1.96 -6.33 -2.30
N VAL A 76 2.29 -7.35 -1.51
CA VAL A 76 3.61 -7.98 -1.49
C VAL A 76 3.61 -9.11 -2.50
N LEU A 77 4.20 -8.87 -3.66
CA LEU A 77 4.28 -9.83 -4.77
C LEU A 77 5.46 -10.76 -4.51
N LEU A 78 5.20 -12.07 -4.45
CA LEU A 78 6.20 -13.09 -4.16
C LEU A 78 6.50 -13.95 -5.38
N ASN A 79 7.77 -14.28 -5.56
CA ASN A 79 8.23 -15.33 -6.47
C ASN A 79 7.77 -16.72 -5.98
N PRO A 80 7.86 -17.77 -6.83
CA PRO A 80 7.53 -19.15 -6.43
C PRO A 80 8.32 -19.66 -5.22
N ASP A 81 9.56 -19.21 -5.07
CA ASP A 81 10.46 -19.52 -3.93
C ASP A 81 10.16 -18.68 -2.67
N SER A 82 9.12 -17.84 -2.71
CA SER A 82 8.70 -16.94 -1.64
C SER A 82 9.62 -15.73 -1.39
N GLU A 83 10.62 -15.49 -2.24
CA GLU A 83 11.32 -14.20 -2.22
C GLU A 83 10.40 -13.06 -2.68
N VAL A 84 10.58 -11.86 -2.11
CA VAL A 84 9.81 -10.68 -2.50
C VAL A 84 10.27 -10.22 -3.87
N TYR A 85 9.36 -10.25 -4.84
CA TYR A 85 9.56 -9.68 -6.17
C TYR A 85 9.42 -8.16 -6.13
N ALA A 86 8.29 -7.66 -5.59
CA ALA A 86 8.00 -6.24 -5.46
C ALA A 86 6.95 -5.99 -4.37
N GLU A 87 6.92 -4.76 -3.85
CA GLU A 87 5.79 -4.22 -3.09
C GLU A 87 5.14 -3.13 -3.92
N VAL A 88 3.83 -3.22 -4.14
CA VAL A 88 3.07 -2.23 -4.94
C VAL A 88 1.81 -1.80 -4.19
N ILE A 89 1.44 -0.53 -4.30
CA ILE A 89 0.21 -0.02 -3.69
C ILE A 89 -0.97 -0.35 -4.61
N GLN A 90 -2.04 -0.91 -4.04
CA GLN A 90 -3.26 -1.30 -4.76
C GLN A 90 -4.50 -0.79 -4.04
N SER A 91 -5.54 -0.46 -4.80
CA SER A 91 -6.84 -0.08 -4.25
C SER A 91 -7.65 -1.32 -3.86
N PHE A 92 -8.40 -1.22 -2.78
CA PHE A 92 -9.42 -2.22 -2.46
C PHE A 92 -10.54 -2.23 -3.50
N VAL A 93 -11.13 -3.39 -3.75
CA VAL A 93 -12.34 -3.57 -4.57
C VAL A 93 -13.45 -4.05 -3.63
N ASP A 94 -14.53 -3.27 -3.51
CA ASP A 94 -15.63 -3.53 -2.57
C ASP A 94 -15.16 -3.75 -1.11
N GLY A 95 -14.10 -3.03 -0.71
CA GLY A 95 -13.50 -3.13 0.61
C GLY A 95 -12.65 -4.40 0.84
N GLN A 96 -12.33 -5.16 -0.21
CA GLN A 96 -11.50 -6.36 -0.16
C GLN A 96 -10.27 -6.24 -1.07
N PRO A 97 -9.14 -6.88 -0.73
CA PRO A 97 -8.01 -6.99 -1.64
C PRO A 97 -8.42 -7.69 -2.94
N LYS A 98 -7.79 -7.34 -4.06
CA LYS A 98 -8.03 -8.04 -5.33
C LYS A 98 -7.66 -9.51 -5.21
N GLU A 99 -8.43 -10.42 -5.80
CA GLU A 99 -8.06 -11.84 -5.84
C GLU A 99 -6.83 -12.10 -6.71
N VAL A 100 -6.69 -11.32 -7.80
CA VAL A 100 -5.62 -11.43 -8.80
C VAL A 100 -5.06 -10.06 -9.13
N ILE A 101 -3.73 -9.97 -9.17
CA ILE A 101 -2.99 -8.82 -9.69
C ILE A 101 -2.34 -9.25 -11.01
N ARG A 102 -2.49 -8.41 -12.03
CA ARG A 102 -1.90 -8.61 -13.36
C ARG A 102 -0.98 -7.45 -13.70
N GLU A 103 0.26 -7.76 -14.04
CA GLU A 103 1.20 -6.79 -14.60
C GLU A 103 1.39 -7.09 -16.08
N VAL A 104 1.12 -6.10 -16.93
CA VAL A 104 1.29 -6.23 -18.38
C VAL A 104 2.66 -5.73 -18.76
N SER A 105 3.43 -6.56 -19.47
CA SER A 105 4.71 -6.20 -20.06
C SER A 105 4.71 -6.54 -21.54
N THR A 106 5.35 -5.70 -22.35
CA THR A 106 5.59 -5.97 -23.78
C THR A 106 6.89 -6.73 -23.95
N VAL A 107 6.87 -7.88 -24.63
CA VAL A 107 8.07 -8.67 -24.95
C VAL A 107 8.23 -8.75 -26.46
N GLY A 108 9.43 -8.42 -26.98
CA GLY A 108 9.71 -8.50 -28.42
C GLY A 108 9.01 -7.44 -29.27
N ASP A 109 8.57 -7.82 -30.47
CA ASP A 109 7.96 -6.95 -31.49
C ASP A 109 6.45 -6.67 -31.27
N GLY A 110 5.98 -6.65 -30.02
CA GLY A 110 4.62 -6.17 -29.69
C GLY A 110 3.72 -7.13 -28.91
N ASP A 111 4.17 -8.34 -28.59
CA ASP A 111 3.36 -9.28 -27.81
C ASP A 111 3.22 -8.82 -26.35
N ASN A 112 1.96 -8.72 -25.88
CA ASN A 112 1.66 -8.43 -24.48
C ASN A 112 1.68 -9.73 -23.67
N VAL A 113 2.58 -9.81 -22.70
CA VAL A 113 2.63 -10.90 -21.72
C VAL A 113 2.16 -10.35 -20.38
N GLY A 114 1.17 -11.01 -19.78
CA GLY A 114 0.69 -10.69 -18.44
C GLY A 114 1.38 -11.58 -17.43
N THR A 115 1.98 -11.00 -16.39
CA THR A 115 2.36 -11.78 -15.21
C THR A 115 1.21 -11.76 -14.20
N GLU A 116 0.85 -12.93 -13.66
CA GLU A 116 -0.25 -13.06 -12.71
C GLU A 116 0.23 -13.45 -11.31
N TRP A 117 -0.26 -12.71 -10.32
CA TRP A 117 -0.13 -13.05 -8.90
C TRP A 117 -1.51 -13.26 -8.27
N ARG A 118 -1.65 -14.34 -7.49
CA ARG A 118 -2.88 -14.66 -6.76
C ARG A 118 -2.74 -14.40 -5.27
N LEU A 119 -3.81 -13.91 -4.67
CA LEU A 119 -3.92 -13.73 -3.23
C LEU A 119 -3.66 -15.06 -2.51
N LEU A 120 -2.84 -15.02 -1.46
CA LEU A 120 -2.64 -16.15 -0.57
C LEU A 120 -3.77 -16.24 0.44
N ASP A 121 -4.17 -17.48 0.78
CA ASP A 121 -5.11 -17.75 1.88
C ASP A 121 -4.38 -17.63 3.24
N GLU A 122 -3.95 -16.42 3.55
CA GLU A 122 -3.24 -16.03 4.76
C GLU A 122 -3.85 -14.70 5.26
N PRO A 123 -3.99 -14.50 6.58
CA PRO A 123 -4.44 -13.21 7.11
C PRO A 123 -3.42 -12.10 6.77
N PRO A 124 -3.87 -10.87 6.48
CA PRO A 124 -2.98 -9.76 6.23
C PRO A 124 -2.16 -9.41 7.47
N THR A 125 -0.95 -8.91 7.26
CA THR A 125 -0.12 -8.32 8.32
C THR A 125 -0.19 -6.81 8.19
N GLY A 126 -1.01 -6.17 9.03
CA GLY A 126 -1.33 -4.76 8.88
C GLY A 126 -1.97 -4.47 7.51
N THR A 127 -1.40 -3.53 6.78
CA THR A 127 -1.75 -3.10 5.42
C THR A 127 -1.08 -3.94 4.33
N ARG A 128 -0.24 -4.92 4.68
CA ARG A 128 0.41 -5.82 3.71
C ARG A 128 -0.42 -7.06 3.46
N VAL A 129 -0.67 -7.30 2.17
CA VAL A 129 -1.38 -8.46 1.66
C VAL A 129 -0.45 -9.21 0.71
N ARG A 130 -0.28 -10.52 0.92
CA ARG A 130 0.70 -11.32 0.19
C ARG A 130 0.08 -12.03 -1.01
N TYR A 131 0.78 -11.98 -2.13
CA TYR A 131 0.39 -12.63 -3.36
C TYR A 131 1.50 -13.54 -3.88
N ARG A 132 1.14 -14.66 -4.50
CA ARG A 132 2.08 -15.62 -5.09
C ARG A 132 2.04 -15.53 -6.61
N TYR A 133 3.20 -15.49 -7.24
CA TYR A 133 3.33 -15.66 -8.68
C TYR A 133 2.69 -16.99 -9.11
N THR A 134 1.86 -16.96 -10.15
CA THR A 134 1.16 -18.14 -10.67
C THR A 134 1.44 -18.44 -12.14
N GLY A 135 2.14 -17.57 -12.85
CA GLY A 135 2.53 -17.79 -14.24
C GLY A 135 2.46 -16.53 -15.09
N THR A 136 2.85 -16.68 -16.35
CA THR A 136 2.58 -15.73 -17.42
C THR A 136 1.29 -16.15 -18.14
N ALA A 137 0.34 -15.23 -18.24
CA ALA A 137 -0.83 -15.35 -19.09
C ALA A 137 -0.57 -14.65 -20.43
N GLU A 138 -0.84 -15.34 -21.54
CA GLU A 138 -0.96 -14.68 -22.85
C GLU A 138 -2.13 -13.71 -22.77
N LEU A 139 -1.88 -12.43 -23.07
CA LEU A 139 -2.93 -11.43 -23.10
C LEU A 139 -3.48 -11.34 -24.52
N PRO A 140 -4.81 -11.22 -24.70
CA PRO A 140 -5.36 -10.91 -26.01
C PRO A 140 -4.73 -9.61 -26.51
N GLU A 141 -4.38 -9.57 -27.79
CA GLU A 141 -3.96 -8.34 -28.45
C GLU A 141 -5.02 -7.27 -28.20
N PRO A 142 -4.63 -6.03 -27.86
CA PRO A 142 -5.60 -4.95 -27.70
C PRO A 142 -6.39 -4.84 -29.01
N ASP A 143 -7.72 -4.95 -28.94
CA ASP A 143 -8.57 -4.80 -30.12
C ASP A 143 -8.21 -3.48 -30.85
N GLU A 144 -7.60 -3.58 -32.04
CA GLU A 144 -7.23 -2.42 -32.87
C GLU A 144 -8.47 -1.59 -33.27
N ASP A 145 -9.68 -2.11 -33.04
CA ASP A 145 -10.96 -1.46 -33.35
C ASP A 145 -11.41 -0.39 -32.34
N ALA A 146 -10.72 -0.19 -31.21
CA ALA A 146 -11.13 0.81 -30.21
C ALA A 146 -10.64 2.25 -30.47
N THR A 147 -9.88 2.51 -31.54
CA THR A 147 -9.43 3.88 -31.90
C THR A 147 -9.88 4.37 -33.27
N ALA A 148 -10.87 3.73 -33.88
CA ALA A 148 -11.57 4.23 -35.07
C ALA A 148 -13.05 4.51 -34.79
N ALA A 149 -13.35 5.37 -33.82
CA ALA A 149 -14.68 5.97 -33.70
C ALA A 149 -14.63 7.39 -33.12
N VAL A 150 -14.49 8.35 -34.07
CA VAL A 150 -14.97 9.75 -34.11
C VAL A 150 -14.75 10.65 -32.90
#